data_AF-A0A6G3XSA0-F1
#
_entry.id   AF-A0A6G3XSA0-F1
#
_cell.length_a   1.000
_cell.length_b   1.000
_cell.length_c   1.000
_cell.angle_alpha   90.00
_cell.angle_beta   90.00
_cell.angle_gamma   90.00
#
_symmetry.space_group_name_H-M   'P 1'
#
loop_
_entity.id
_entity.type
_entity.pdbx_description
1 polymer ?
#
loop_
_entity_poly.entity_id
_entity_poly.type
_entity_poly.pdbx_seq_one_letter_code
_entity_poly.pdbx_strand_id
1 'polypeptide(L)' 'RGHPVLFGAERWADIAAGAVGDRGARAYLREHRDAITLVECSDVAEAYDIDTSQDLRHLE' A
#
# COMPACT_ATOMS: atom_id res chain seq x y z
N ARG A 1 1.65 -7.16 5.18
CA ARG A 1 2.25 -5.90 4.67
C ARG A 1 1.13 -5.12 4.02
N GLY A 2 0.75 -4.00 4.61
CA GLY A 2 -0.39 -3.18 4.22
C GLY A 2 -0.02 -1.70 4.23
N HIS A 3 -1.02 -0.87 4.01
CA HIS A 3 -0.91 0.59 4.02
C HIS A 3 -0.78 1.09 5.48
N PRO A 4 -0.17 2.27 5.71
CA PRO A 4 0.40 3.21 4.74
C PRO A 4 1.77 2.78 4.21
N VAL A 5 2.13 3.27 3.01
CA VAL A 5 3.44 3.04 2.38
C VAL A 5 4.07 4.38 2.02
N LEU A 6 5.35 4.56 2.36
CA LEU A 6 6.14 5.72 1.97
C LEU A 6 7.12 5.33 0.86
N PHE A 7 7.18 6.12 -0.20
CA PHE A 7 8.15 6.00 -1.28
C PHE A 7 9.03 7.24 -1.34
N GLY A 8 10.35 7.04 -1.37
CA GLY A 8 11.30 8.10 -1.73
C GLY A 8 11.01 8.65 -3.12
N ALA A 9 11.16 9.97 -3.30
CA ALA A 9 10.82 10.67 -4.54
C ALA A 9 11.58 10.13 -5.76
N GLU A 10 12.79 9.64 -5.55
CA GLU A 10 13.64 9.02 -6.57
C GLU A 10 13.03 7.75 -7.21
N ARG A 11 12.07 7.11 -6.54
CA ARG A 11 11.44 5.85 -6.98
C ARG A 11 10.15 6.07 -7.76
N TRP A 12 9.63 7.30 -7.78
CA TRP A 12 8.30 7.58 -8.29
C TRP A 12 8.17 7.28 -9.79
N ALA A 13 9.20 7.57 -10.59
CA ALA A 13 9.18 7.31 -12.03
C ALA A 13 9.00 5.81 -12.34
N ASP A 14 9.76 4.94 -11.68
CA ASP A 14 9.69 3.49 -11.89
C ASP A 14 8.34 2.91 -11.43
N ILE A 15 7.83 3.41 -10.29
CA ILE A 15 6.52 3.02 -9.78
C ILE A 15 5.41 3.45 -10.75
N ALA A 16 5.45 4.69 -11.22
CA ALA A 16 4.45 5.25 -12.13
C ALA A 16 4.43 4.52 -13.47
N ALA A 17 5.60 4.10 -13.99
CA ALA A 17 5.69 3.33 -15.24
C ALA A 17 4.94 1.99 -15.16
N GLY A 18 4.89 1.36 -13.99
CA GLY A 18 4.15 0.11 -13.75
C GLY A 18 2.71 0.29 -13.27
N ALA A 19 2.34 1.51 -12.85
CA ALA A 19 1.04 1.80 -12.25
C ALA A 19 -0.01 2.15 -13.32
N VAL A 20 -0.58 1.12 -13.95
CA VAL A 20 -1.53 1.26 -15.05
C VAL A 20 -2.89 0.67 -14.68
N GLY A 21 -3.96 1.45 -14.87
CA GLY A 21 -5.32 1.08 -14.45
C GLY A 21 -5.38 0.89 -12.93
N ASP A 22 -5.98 -0.22 -12.49
CA ASP A 22 -6.12 -0.54 -11.06
C ASP A 22 -4.84 -1.14 -10.45
N ARG A 23 -3.77 -1.31 -11.24
CA ARG A 23 -2.50 -1.78 -10.72
C ARG A 23 -1.74 -0.62 -10.11
N GLY A 24 -1.66 -0.57 -8.78
CA GLY A 24 -0.74 0.32 -8.06
C GLY A 24 0.69 -0.24 -7.96
N ALA A 25 1.42 0.21 -6.94
CA ALA A 25 2.83 -0.14 -6.72
C ALA A 25 3.10 -1.58 -6.24
N ARG A 26 2.09 -2.47 -6.19
CA ARG A 26 2.21 -3.82 -5.60
C ARG A 26 3.30 -4.67 -6.30
N ALA A 27 3.44 -4.53 -7.61
CA ALA A 27 4.49 -5.23 -8.36
C ALA A 27 5.89 -4.72 -7.99
N TYR A 28 6.07 -3.39 -7.97
CA TYR A 28 7.32 -2.73 -7.57
C TYR A 28 7.75 -3.14 -6.16
N LEU A 29 6.82 -3.13 -5.19
CA LEU A 29 7.07 -3.57 -3.82
C LEU A 29 7.48 -5.05 -3.72
N ARG A 30 6.93 -5.92 -4.58
CA ARG A 30 7.27 -7.34 -4.60
C ARG A 30 8.68 -7.58 -5.16
N GLU A 31 9.06 -6.81 -6.17
CA GLU A 31 10.39 -6.88 -6.78
C GLU A 31 11.47 -6.35 -5.83
N HIS A 32 11.17 -5.27 -5.09
CA HIS A 32 12.12 -4.60 -4.20
C HIS A 32 11.98 -5.03 -2.73
N ARG A 33 11.54 -6.26 -2.45
CA ARG A 33 11.20 -6.70 -1.09
C ARG A 33 12.34 -6.53 -0.08
N ASP A 34 13.56 -6.72 -0.53
CA ASP A 34 14.77 -6.64 0.30
C ASP A 34 15.13 -5.20 0.68
N ALA A 35 14.61 -4.21 -0.06
CA ALA A 35 14.77 -2.78 0.24
C ALA A 35 13.65 -2.21 1.13
N ILE A 36 12.68 -3.03 1.54
CA ILE A 36 11.53 -2.57 2.35
C ILE A 36 11.88 -2.67 3.84
N THR A 37 11.85 -1.52 4.50
CA THR A 37 11.84 -1.44 5.96
C THR A 37 10.40 -1.53 6.46
N LEU A 38 10.15 -2.43 7.42
CA LEU A 38 8.86 -2.51 8.10
C LEU A 38 8.81 -1.53 9.27
N VAL A 39 7.70 -0.83 9.38
CA VAL A 39 7.39 0.09 10.48
C VAL A 39 6.11 -0.43 11.12
N GLU A 40 6.17 -0.66 12.44
CA GLU A 40 4.99 -1.10 13.21
C GLU A 40 4.04 0.09 13.38
N CYS A 41 2.79 -0.09 12.92
CA CYS A 41 1.73 0.91 12.96
C CYS A 41 0.41 0.33 13.50
N SER A 42 0.46 -0.80 14.22
CA SER A 42 -0.73 -1.55 14.64
C SER A 42 -1.63 -0.81 15.64
N ASP A 43 -1.11 0.24 16.27
CA ASP A 43 -1.82 1.10 17.23
C ASP A 43 -2.43 2.35 16.59
N VAL A 44 -2.11 2.64 15.33
CA VAL A 44 -2.55 3.86 14.64
C VAL A 44 -3.91 3.68 13.96
N ALA A 45 -4.08 2.57 13.24
CA ALA A 45 -5.29 2.29 12.49
C ALA A 45 -5.40 0.80 12.13
N GLU A 46 -6.63 0.37 11.89
CA GLU A 46 -6.91 -0.92 11.30
C GLU A 46 -6.81 -0.84 9.77
N ALA A 47 -6.23 -1.87 9.14
CA ALA A 47 -5.96 -1.89 7.70
C ALA A 47 -7.12 -2.47 6.87
N TYR A 48 -8.37 -2.10 7.21
CA TYR A 48 -9.55 -2.57 6.49
C TYR A 48 -9.73 -1.81 5.17
N ASP A 49 -9.88 -2.55 4.07
CA ASP A 49 -10.39 -2.01 2.81
C ASP A 49 -11.93 -2.07 2.84
N ILE A 50 -12.59 -1.02 2.33
CA ILE A 50 -14.05 -0.92 2.26
C ILE A 50 -14.48 -1.12 0.81
N ASP A 51 -14.66 -2.38 0.40
CA ASP A 51 -14.93 -2.74 -0.99
C ASP A 51 -16.43 -3.00 -1.26
N THR A 52 -17.18 -3.37 -0.22
CA THR A 52 -18.59 -3.72 -0.29
C THR A 52 -19.41 -2.99 0.77
N SER A 53 -20.74 -2.93 0.59
CA SER A 53 -21.63 -2.35 1.60
C SER A 53 -21.53 -3.03 2.97
N GLN A 54 -21.14 -4.31 3.01
CA GLN A 54 -20.98 -5.04 4.26
C GLN A 54 -19.76 -4.55 5.06
N ASP A 55 -18.74 -4.02 4.39
CA ASP A 55 -17.51 -3.57 5.04
C ASP A 55 -17.69 -2.26 5.82
N LEU A 56 -18.78 -1.52 5.57
CA LEU A 56 -19.10 -0.27 6.30
C LEU A 56 -19.21 -0.46 7.81
N ARG A 57 -19.45 -1.68 8.29
CA ARG A 57 -19.40 -2.04 9.72
C ARG A 57 -18.05 -1.71 10.39
N HIS A 58 -16.99 -1.53 9.60
CA HIS A 58 -15.64 -1.20 10.07
C HIS A 58 -15.43 0.31 10.31
N LEU A 59 -16.44 1.15 10.05
CA LEU A 59 -16.37 2.62 10.21
C LEU A 59 -17.11 3.16 11.45
N GLU A 60 -17.74 2.28 12.24
CA GLU A 60 -18.48 2.60 13.47
C GLU A 60 -17.55 2.56 14.70
#